data_AF-A0A4Q3AGE1-F1
#
_entry.id   AF-A0A4Q3AGE1-F1
#
_cell.length_a   1.000
_cell.length_b   1.000
_cell.length_c   1.000
_cell.angle_alpha   90.00
_cell.angle_beta   90.00
_cell.angle_gamma   90.00
#
_symmetry.space_group_name_H-M   'P 1'
#
loop_
_entity.id
_entity.type
_entity.pdbx_description
1 polymer ?
#
loop_
_entity_poly.entity_id
_entity_poly.type
_entity_poly.pdbx_seq_one_letter_code
_entity_poly.pdbx_strand_id
1 'polypeptide(L)' 'MTKREGANARSRGPGRPATGATVKKVSITLPTGLWKQAEEYAFANGLALSRVITEALAKDLRKGDAL' A
#
# COMPACT_ATOMS: atom_id res chain seq x y z
N MET A 1 -32.63 24.43 36.37
CA MET A 1 -31.26 24.73 35.89
C MET A 1 -30.79 23.58 35.01
N THR A 2 -30.16 23.94 33.90
CA THR A 2 -30.00 23.18 32.68
C THR A 2 -28.98 22.04 32.79
N LYS A 3 -29.41 20.80 32.48
CA LYS A 3 -28.49 19.73 32.09
C LYS A 3 -27.90 20.11 30.73
N ARG A 4 -26.64 20.52 30.69
CA ARG A 4 -25.85 20.64 29.46
C ARG A 4 -25.51 19.24 28.95
N GLU A 5 -26.50 18.54 28.43
CA GLU A 5 -26.26 17.41 27.54
C GLU A 5 -26.06 18.01 26.15
N GLY A 6 -24.85 18.54 25.94
CA GLY A 6 -24.36 18.88 24.62
C GLY A 6 -24.12 17.57 23.88
N ALA A 7 -25.21 16.93 23.47
CA ALA A 7 -25.23 15.93 22.42
C ALA A 7 -24.66 16.60 21.18
N ASN A 8 -23.34 16.56 21.06
CA ASN A 8 -22.63 16.84 19.83
C ASN A 8 -22.84 15.61 18.93
N ALA A 9 -24.11 15.31 18.64
CA ALA A 9 -24.53 14.52 17.50
C ALA A 9 -24.30 15.39 16.25
N ARG A 10 -23.04 15.76 16.02
CA ARG A 10 -22.58 16.15 14.70
C ARG A 10 -22.82 14.93 13.85
N SER A 11 -23.92 15.01 13.12
CA SER A 11 -24.27 14.27 11.91
C SER A 11 -23.04 14.04 11.03
N ARG A 12 -22.20 13.10 11.42
CA ARG A 12 -21.27 12.44 10.52
C ARG A 12 -22.11 11.34 9.92
N GLY A 13 -22.79 11.66 8.81
CA GLY A 13 -23.41 10.67 7.94
C GLY A 13 -22.45 9.50 7.74
N PRO A 14 -22.96 8.28 7.45
CA PRO A 14 -22.22 7.03 7.52
C PRO A 14 -20.81 7.26 7.02
N GLY A 15 -19.86 7.25 7.97
CA GLY A 15 -18.48 7.63 7.72
C GLY A 15 -18.05 6.86 6.50
N ARG A 16 -17.76 7.59 5.42
CA ARG A 16 -17.20 7.08 4.16
C ARG A 16 -16.33 5.88 4.53
N PRO A 17 -16.63 4.66 4.04
CA PRO A 17 -15.88 3.49 4.47
C PRO A 17 -14.41 3.85 4.30
N ALA A 18 -13.62 3.59 5.34
CA ALA A 18 -12.19 3.72 5.24
C ALA A 18 -11.75 2.73 4.16
N THR A 19 -11.72 3.18 2.91
CA THR A 19 -10.92 2.60 1.84
C THR A 19 -9.46 2.90 2.17
N GLY A 20 -9.05 2.59 3.40
CA GLY A 20 -7.66 2.36 3.73
C GLY A 20 -7.32 1.09 2.99
N ALA A 21 -6.60 1.24 1.87
CA ALA A 21 -6.09 0.12 1.10
C ALA A 21 -5.54 -0.90 2.09
N THR A 22 -6.18 -2.06 2.18
CA THR A 22 -5.74 -3.12 3.08
C THR A 22 -4.41 -3.60 2.53
N VAL A 23 -3.31 -3.12 3.10
CA VAL A 23 -1.97 -3.54 2.67
C VAL A 23 -1.80 -4.97 3.14
N LYS A 24 -2.13 -5.92 2.27
CA LYS A 24 -1.89 -7.34 2.52
C LYS A 24 -0.38 -7.53 2.57
N LYS A 25 0.13 -7.97 3.71
CA LYS A 25 1.54 -8.36 3.83
C LYS A 25 1.76 -9.58 2.94
N VAL A 26 2.74 -9.51 2.07
CA VAL A 26 3.15 -10.61 1.19
C VAL A 26 4.60 -10.93 1.50
N SER A 27 4.87 -12.19 1.82
CA SER A 27 6.23 -12.71 1.90
C SER A 27 6.63 -13.25 0.53
N ILE A 28 7.80 -12.85 0.05
CA ILE A 28 8.36 -13.31 -1.23
C ILE A 28 9.77 -13.84 -0.99
N THR A 29 10.11 -14.89 -1.71
CA THR A 29 11.46 -15.44 -1.75
C THR A 29 12.02 -15.17 -3.14
N LEU A 30 13.13 -14.44 -3.21
CA LEU A 30 13.86 -14.21 -4.45
C LEU A 30 15.22 -14.90 -4.36
N PRO A 31 15.76 -15.38 -5.49
CA PRO A 31 17.16 -15.77 -5.59
C PRO A 31 18.09 -14.64 -5.13
N THR A 32 19.19 -14.97 -4.44
CA THR A 32 20.13 -14.00 -3.84
C THR A 32 20.64 -12.97 -4.85
N GLY A 33 20.90 -13.39 -6.10
CA GLY A 33 21.34 -12.48 -7.16
C GLY A 33 20.29 -11.42 -7.52
N LEU A 34 19.02 -11.82 -7.62
CA LEU A 34 17.91 -10.89 -7.90
C LEU A 34 17.64 -9.97 -6.71
N TRP A 35 17.79 -10.48 -5.48
CA TRP A 35 17.66 -9.67 -4.27
C TRP A 35 18.67 -8.52 -4.26
N LYS A 36 19.94 -8.84 -4.51
CA LYS A 36 21.02 -7.85 -4.55
C LYS A 36 20.81 -6.81 -5.65
N GLN A 37 20.40 -7.24 -6.85
CA GLN A 37 20.11 -6.31 -7.95
C GLN A 37 18.96 -5.36 -7.62
N ALA A 38 17.91 -5.86 -6.97
CA ALA A 38 16.78 -5.04 -6.57
C ALA A 38 17.18 -4.03 -5.46
N GLU A 39 18.04 -4.43 -4.52
CA GLU A 39 18.59 -3.54 -3.50
C GLU A 39 19.49 -2.45 -4.10
N GLU A 40 20.40 -2.81 -5.00
CA GLU A 40 21.27 -1.85 -5.70
C GLU A 40 20.45 -0.84 -6.50
N TYR A 41 19.44 -1.31 -7.23
CA TYR A 41 18.52 -0.43 -7.97
C TYR A 41 17.72 0.48 -7.02
N ALA A 42 17.19 -0.06 -5.92
CA ALA A 42 16.46 0.70 -4.93
C ALA A 42 17.35 1.82 -4.33
N PHE A 43 18.58 1.48 -3.96
CA PHE A 43 19.56 2.43 -3.43
C PHE A 43 19.93 3.52 -4.43
N ALA A 44 20.25 3.15 -5.68
CA ALA A 44 20.64 4.10 -6.73
C ALA A 44 19.54 5.12 -7.06
N ASN A 45 18.27 4.75 -6.87
CA ASN A 45 17.12 5.60 -7.18
C ASN A 45 16.47 6.22 -5.93
N GLY A 46 17.02 6.00 -4.73
CA GLY A 46 16.43 6.49 -3.48
C GLY A 46 15.04 5.92 -3.19
N LEU A 47 14.76 4.71 -3.66
CA LEU A 47 13.46 4.03 -3.52
C LEU A 47 13.50 2.98 -2.41
N ALA A 48 12.32 2.69 -1.85
CA ALA A 48 12.16 1.52 -0.99
C ALA A 48 12.19 0.23 -1.83
N LEU A 49 12.83 -0.83 -1.33
CA LEU A 49 12.88 -2.13 -2.00
C LEU A 49 11.47 -2.67 -2.31
N SER A 50 10.54 -2.52 -1.36
CA SER A 50 9.13 -2.89 -1.56
C SER A 50 8.47 -2.17 -2.74
N ARG A 51 8.87 -0.93 -3.01
CA ARG A 51 8.37 -0.14 -4.15
C ARG A 51 8.88 -0.71 -5.46
N VAL A 52 10.18 -1.02 -5.55
CA VAL A 52 10.80 -1.62 -6.73
C VAL A 52 10.11 -2.94 -7.09
N ILE A 53 9.92 -3.80 -6.09
CA ILE A 53 9.29 -5.11 -6.28
C ILE A 53 7.81 -4.96 -6.69
N THR A 54 7.07 -4.05 -6.04
CA THR A 54 5.65 -3.81 -6.38
C THR A 54 5.51 -3.28 -7.81
N GLU A 55 6.38 -2.37 -8.25
CA GLU A 55 6.34 -1.85 -9.61
C GLU A 55 6.70 -2.90 -10.66
N ALA A 56 7.70 -3.74 -10.39
CA ALA A 56 8.05 -4.86 -11.27
C ALA A 56 6.87 -5.82 -11.42
N LEU A 57 6.26 -6.24 -10.31
CA LEU A 57 5.06 -7.09 -10.32
C LEU A 57 3.89 -6.43 -11.07
N ALA A 58 3.63 -5.14 -10.83
CA ALA A 58 2.55 -4.42 -11.52
C ALA A 58 2.82 -4.23 -13.02
N LYS A 59 4.08 -4.15 -13.46
CA LYS A 59 4.44 -4.11 -14.89
C LYS A 59 4.21 -5.48 -15.54
N ASP A 60 4.58 -6.56 -14.89
CA ASP A 60 4.41 -7.91 -15.43
C ASP A 60 2.94 -8.35 -15.46
N LEU A 61 2.16 -8.09 -14.40
CA LEU A 61 0.73 -8.40 -14.40
C LEU A 61 -0.03 -7.67 -15.51
N ARG A 62 0.33 -6.42 -15.81
CA ARG A 62 -0.27 -5.66 -16.91
C ARG A 62 0.10 -6.19 -18.30
N LYS A 63 1.23 -6.87 -18.44
CA LYS A 63 1.59 -7.56 -19.69
C LYS A 63 0.85 -8.89 -19.81
N GLY A 64 0.59 -9.58 -18.71
CA GLY A 64 -0.17 -10.82 -18.67
C GLY A 64 -1.65 -10.63 -19.03
N ASP A 65 -2.24 -9.48 -18.69
CA ASP A 65 -3.62 -9.10 -19.06
C ASP A 65 -3.79 -8.73 -20.56
N ALA A 66 -2.68 -8.63 -21.32
CA ALA A 66 -2.71 -8.30 -22.75
C ALA A 66 -2.71 -9.54 -23.67
N LEU A 67 -2.96 -10.74 -23.12
CA LEU A 67 -3.07 -12.02 -23.80
C LEU A 67 -4.49 -12.58 -23.71
#